data_AF-A0AAV6NWP0-F1
#
_entry.id   AF-A0AAV6NWP0-F1
#
_cell.length_a   1.000
_cell.length_b   1.000
_cell.length_c   1.000
_cell.angle_alpha   90.00
_cell.angle_beta   90.00
_cell.angle_gamma   90.00
#
_symmetry.space_group_name_H-M   'P 1'
#
loop_
_entity.id
_entity.type
_entity.pdbx_description
1 polymer ?
#
loop_
_entity_poly.entity_id
_entity_poly.type
_entity_poly.pdbx_seq_one_letter_code
_entity_poly.pdbx_strand_id
1 'polypeptide(L)'
;MNDSMLKNKLRSDGVVFVFCSIYFTAISASLSSIVFANLRGDNTLTSSPVAVIHRQSSLDRKWMSIIGAGDWPMISGLHCRCLVLDRQLVISMLQQLLIRNSTLSVEAVMAGISLIFRSWTLAICRGHSMVKWDKKLVVLGGNLKGSSDRIMVHCVDLETQTWSVLETSGNVPIARAGHSATLFGSKIIMFGGENSSRNLLNDLHVLDLETLTWDVVEAKLTPPAPRFDHTTAVHAENYLLVFGGCSHSTFFSDLHVLDFRTMEWSQPQIQGDLVTPRAGHAGITIDENWYIVGGGDNKNGCPETMVLNMSKLSWLALTSVKQREPLASEGISISLATIDQEKYLVAFGGYNGRYNNEVFIMRPKPRDSSRPKIFQSPAAAAAAASVTAAYALAKTEKLDLARIEDGVSRRKEEKQSQSNGAIELEAMREEKAKLELTLSEVQGENSKLREEIGKVNNTHAELFKELQSVQGQLIAERSRCFKLEAQIAEIQKLLESMQSIENEVQLLREQKSALDKQMEAASSVQRQGSGRVWRWIAGSPGVAASP
;
A
#
# COMPACT_ATOMS: atom_id res chain seq x y z
N MET A 1 17.77 -20.87 2.46
CA MET A 1 18.38 -19.69 3.10
C MET A 1 17.44 -19.21 4.18
N ASN A 2 17.86 -19.13 5.46
CA ASN A 2 16.99 -18.62 6.53
C ASN A 2 16.78 -17.10 6.39
N ASP A 3 15.66 -16.59 6.90
CA ASP A 3 15.22 -15.18 6.75
C ASP A 3 16.30 -14.16 7.18
N SER A 4 17.08 -14.49 8.21
CA SER A 4 18.23 -13.69 8.66
C SER A 4 19.39 -13.67 7.66
N MET A 5 19.68 -14.79 6.99
CA MET A 5 20.71 -14.86 5.95
C MET A 5 20.29 -14.12 4.69
N LEU A 6 19.01 -14.18 4.31
CA LEU A 6 18.47 -13.45 3.15
C LEU A 6 18.54 -11.93 3.38
N LYS A 7 18.16 -11.46 4.57
CA LYS A 7 18.28 -10.05 4.98
C LYS A 7 19.73 -9.56 4.97
N ASN A 8 20.68 -10.40 5.37
CA ASN A 8 22.09 -10.07 5.33
C ASN A 8 22.66 -10.08 3.90
N LYS A 9 22.18 -10.98 3.03
CA LYS A 9 22.55 -11.06 1.62
C LYS A 9 22.04 -9.86 0.80
N LEU A 10 20.80 -9.43 1.07
CA LEU A 10 20.24 -8.18 0.54
C LEU A 10 21.09 -6.95 0.89
N ARG A 11 21.69 -6.93 2.09
CA ARG A 11 22.61 -5.86 2.50
C ARG A 11 23.99 -5.97 1.83
N SER A 12 24.48 -7.17 1.53
CA SER A 12 25.80 -7.38 0.94
C SER A 12 25.85 -7.18 -0.57
N ASP A 13 24.76 -7.46 -1.28
CA ASP A 13 24.72 -7.48 -2.75
C ASP A 13 24.47 -6.10 -3.38
N GLY A 14 24.64 -5.01 -2.62
CA GLY A 14 24.55 -3.65 -3.15
C GLY A 14 23.17 -3.30 -3.70
N VAL A 15 22.10 -3.97 -3.24
CA VAL A 15 20.73 -3.45 -3.41
C VAL A 15 20.72 -2.10 -2.68
N VAL A 16 20.85 -1.01 -3.43
CA VAL A 16 20.84 0.34 -2.90
C VAL A 16 19.46 0.60 -2.34
N PHE A 17 19.31 0.33 -1.06
CA PHE A 17 18.16 0.77 -0.33
C PHE A 17 18.39 2.22 0.08
N VAL A 18 17.68 3.13 -0.57
CA VAL A 18 17.45 4.47 -0.01
C VAL A 18 16.42 4.30 1.11
N PHE A 19 16.85 3.71 2.22
CA PHE A 19 16.11 3.78 3.47
C PHE A 19 16.32 5.15 4.08
N CYS A 20 15.68 5.40 5.22
CA CYS A 20 15.51 6.68 5.86
C CYS A 20 15.10 6.47 7.29
N SER A 21 16.04 5.99 8.08
CA SER A 21 16.00 6.04 9.52
C SER A 21 17.20 6.84 10.01
N ILE A 22 16.96 7.98 10.66
CA ILE A 22 18.01 8.78 11.27
C ILE A 22 18.57 8.04 12.50
N TYR A 23 19.89 7.81 12.48
CA TYR A 23 20.74 7.63 13.66
C TYR A 23 21.38 8.97 14.01
N PHE A 24 20.73 9.84 14.80
CA PHE A 24 21.35 11.11 15.22
C PHE A 24 22.10 11.01 16.55
N THR A 25 21.72 10.07 17.43
CA THR A 25 22.36 9.92 18.75
C THR A 25 23.69 9.17 18.72
N ALA A 26 23.91 8.27 17.75
CA ALA A 26 25.14 7.48 17.66
C ALA A 26 26.30 8.23 16.97
N ILE A 27 25.98 9.11 16.00
CA ILE A 27 26.98 9.85 15.22
C ILE A 27 27.63 10.96 16.06
N SER A 28 26.84 11.65 16.90
CA SER A 28 27.36 12.65 17.86
C SER A 28 28.36 12.03 18.86
N ALA A 29 28.05 10.86 19.42
CA ALA A 29 28.92 10.17 20.36
C ALA A 29 30.22 9.68 19.69
N SER A 30 30.13 9.12 18.48
CA SER A 30 31.29 8.62 17.73
C SER A 30 32.20 9.74 17.20
N LEU A 31 31.64 10.87 16.73
CA LEU A 31 32.42 12.05 16.32
C LEU A 31 33.15 12.67 17.51
N SER A 32 32.51 12.72 18.68
CA SER A 32 33.17 13.19 19.90
C SER A 32 34.35 12.28 20.26
N SER A 33 34.20 10.97 20.19
CA SER A 33 35.29 10.01 20.49
C SER A 33 36.44 10.08 19.48
N ILE A 34 36.16 10.26 18.18
CA ILE A 34 37.19 10.35 17.13
C ILE A 34 37.97 11.68 17.22
N VAL A 35 37.28 12.79 17.48
CA VAL A 35 37.92 14.10 17.68
C VAL A 35 38.78 14.11 18.95
N PHE A 36 38.31 13.49 20.04
CA PHE A 36 39.11 13.36 21.26
C PHE A 36 40.31 12.42 21.13
N ALA A 37 40.24 11.37 20.31
CA ALA A 37 41.37 10.48 20.03
C ALA A 37 42.47 11.17 19.22
N ASN A 38 42.10 11.96 18.21
CA ASN A 38 43.07 12.72 17.40
C ASN A 38 43.71 13.90 18.15
N LEU A 39 43.02 14.50 19.13
CA LEU A 39 43.61 15.53 19.99
C LEU A 39 44.62 14.96 21.02
N ARG A 40 44.63 13.64 21.26
CA ARG A 40 45.57 12.97 22.19
C ARG A 40 46.78 12.30 21.54
N GLY A 41 46.85 12.25 20.21
CA GLY A 41 48.05 11.78 19.51
C GLY A 41 48.36 10.29 19.63
N ASP A 42 47.37 9.42 19.88
CA ASP A 42 47.59 7.96 19.92
C ASP A 42 47.37 7.30 18.55
N ASN A 43 48.49 7.10 17.83
CA ASN A 43 48.55 6.31 16.59
C ASN A 43 48.73 4.81 16.90
N THR A 44 47.68 4.09 17.29
CA THR A 44 47.67 2.62 17.20
C THR A 44 46.29 2.08 16.83
N LEU A 45 46.08 1.82 15.53
CA LEU A 45 44.98 0.99 15.03
C LEU A 45 45.55 -0.41 14.75
N THR A 46 45.28 -1.37 15.64
CA THR A 46 45.49 -2.80 15.37
C THR A 46 44.15 -3.50 15.15
N SER A 47 44.20 -4.54 14.33
CA SER A 47 43.11 -5.25 13.67
C SER A 47 42.33 -6.26 14.55
N SER A 48 40.98 -6.14 14.53
CA SER A 48 39.93 -7.18 14.81
C SER A 48 39.73 -7.72 16.25
N PRO A 49 38.59 -8.39 16.62
CA PRO A 49 37.17 -8.30 16.21
C PRO A 49 36.16 -8.13 17.40
N VAL A 50 34.90 -7.79 17.10
CA VAL A 50 33.64 -7.96 17.88
C VAL A 50 33.64 -7.62 19.40
N ALA A 51 32.92 -6.56 19.78
CA ALA A 51 32.36 -6.40 21.12
C ALA A 51 30.83 -6.13 21.04
N VAL A 52 30.06 -7.10 21.52
CA VAL A 52 28.62 -6.99 21.79
C VAL A 52 28.44 -6.08 23.01
N ILE A 53 27.76 -4.93 22.86
CA ILE A 53 27.39 -4.09 24.01
C ILE A 53 25.91 -4.33 24.33
N HIS A 54 25.69 -5.08 25.41
CA HIS A 54 24.44 -5.16 26.14
C HIS A 54 24.29 -3.93 27.06
N ARG A 55 23.03 -3.44 27.18
CA ARG A 55 22.46 -2.53 28.20
C ARG A 55 22.83 -1.04 28.13
N GLN A 56 21.84 -0.25 27.71
CA GLN A 56 21.86 1.21 27.57
C GLN A 56 20.84 1.82 28.54
N SER A 57 21.17 1.90 29.83
CA SER A 57 20.25 2.50 30.83
C SER A 57 20.90 3.37 31.91
N SER A 58 22.21 3.64 31.85
CA SER A 58 22.90 4.47 32.87
C SER A 58 23.55 5.75 32.34
N LEU A 59 23.61 5.97 31.02
CA LEU A 59 24.26 7.14 30.42
C LEU A 59 23.35 8.38 30.31
N ASP A 60 22.03 8.23 30.36
CA ASP A 60 21.08 9.35 30.19
C ASP A 60 21.04 10.31 31.39
N ARG A 61 21.37 9.85 32.60
CA ARG A 61 21.27 10.69 33.81
C ARG A 61 22.43 11.66 34.01
N LYS A 62 23.56 11.47 33.32
CA LYS A 62 24.76 12.32 33.48
C LYS A 62 24.82 13.47 32.47
N TRP A 63 24.08 13.39 31.37
CA TRP A 63 24.04 14.41 30.32
C TRP A 63 23.07 15.56 30.62
N MET A 64 22.00 15.31 31.38
CA MET A 64 21.01 16.32 31.74
C MET A 64 21.50 17.39 32.75
N SER A 65 22.74 17.29 33.27
CA SER A 65 23.28 18.26 34.23
C SER A 65 24.28 19.26 33.63
N ILE A 66 24.65 19.12 32.34
CA ILE A 66 25.68 19.95 31.69
C ILE A 66 25.07 21.03 30.77
N ILE A 67 23.78 20.92 30.43
CA ILE A 67 23.08 21.91 29.59
C ILE A 67 22.27 22.82 30.52
N GLY A 68 22.93 23.85 31.03
CA GLY A 68 22.31 24.92 31.82
C GLY A 68 21.39 25.79 30.95
N ALA A 69 20.24 26.12 31.54
CA ALA A 69 19.33 27.25 31.29
C ALA A 69 19.53 28.03 29.97
N GLY A 70 18.77 27.63 28.95
CA GLY A 70 18.40 28.47 27.82
C GLY A 70 17.06 27.99 27.31
N ASP A 71 16.06 28.87 27.29
CA ASP A 71 14.71 28.56 26.82
C ASP A 71 14.74 28.15 25.34
N TRP A 72 14.61 26.84 25.09
CA TRP A 72 14.31 26.31 23.76
C TRP A 72 12.85 25.88 23.74
N PRO A 73 12.04 26.33 22.76
CA PRO A 73 10.65 25.89 22.68
C PRO A 73 10.61 24.38 22.46
N MET A 74 9.84 23.68 23.30
CA MET A 74 9.49 22.28 23.13
C MET A 74 8.92 22.07 21.72
N ILE A 75 9.71 21.53 20.81
CA ILE A 75 9.22 21.01 19.53
C ILE A 75 8.72 19.58 19.80
N SER A 76 7.51 19.50 20.34
CA SER A 76 6.72 18.27 20.36
C SER A 76 6.28 17.93 18.93
N GLY A 77 6.71 16.77 18.43
CA GLY A 77 6.01 16.05 17.35
C GLY A 77 6.22 16.57 15.93
N LEU A 78 7.36 16.23 15.31
CA LEU A 78 7.51 16.20 13.85
C LEU A 78 8.70 15.32 13.50
N HIS A 79 8.48 14.08 13.04
CA HIS A 79 9.56 13.25 12.48
C HIS A 79 9.15 12.55 11.18
N CYS A 80 10.11 12.56 10.27
CA CYS A 80 10.03 12.37 8.83
C CYS A 80 10.17 10.89 8.42
N ARG A 81 9.80 10.57 7.17
CA ARG A 81 10.51 9.51 6.42
C ARG A 81 11.82 10.12 5.95
N CYS A 82 12.93 9.49 6.29
CA CYS A 82 14.22 10.15 6.26
C CYS A 82 15.04 9.80 4.98
N LEU A 83 16.26 10.36 4.87
CA LEU A 83 17.27 10.25 3.79
C LEU A 83 18.55 9.44 4.21
N VAL A 84 18.85 8.23 3.68
CA VAL A 84 20.05 7.44 4.07
C VAL A 84 21.24 8.16 3.47
N LEU A 85 22.11 8.70 4.33
CA LEU A 85 23.50 8.88 3.97
C LEU A 85 24.24 7.63 4.43
N ASP A 86 24.84 6.91 3.49
CA ASP A 86 25.71 5.79 3.78
C ASP A 86 26.88 6.26 4.67
N ARG A 87 27.11 5.51 5.76
CA ARG A 87 28.22 5.75 6.69
C ARG A 87 29.56 5.73 5.95
N GLN A 88 29.71 4.92 4.90
CA GLN A 88 30.93 4.88 4.08
C GLN A 88 31.05 6.12 3.17
N LEU A 89 29.95 6.67 2.68
CA LEU A 89 29.95 7.91 1.88
C LEU A 89 30.34 9.13 2.73
N VAL A 90 29.78 9.25 3.94
CA VAL A 90 30.13 10.33 4.88
C VAL A 90 31.60 10.22 5.31
N ILE A 91 32.10 9.01 5.57
CA ILE A 91 33.51 8.77 5.91
C ILE A 91 34.42 9.07 4.72
N SER A 92 34.04 8.67 3.50
CA SER A 92 34.82 8.92 2.28
C SER A 92 34.89 10.41 1.94
N MET A 93 33.78 11.14 2.07
CA MET A 93 33.72 12.60 1.88
C MET A 93 34.53 13.35 2.94
N LEU A 94 34.43 12.93 4.21
CA LEU A 94 35.24 13.50 5.30
C LEU A 94 36.74 13.21 5.11
N GLN A 95 37.10 12.02 4.63
CA GLN A 95 38.48 11.67 4.29
C GLN A 95 38.99 12.52 3.11
N GLN A 96 38.19 12.74 2.07
CA GLN A 96 38.59 13.60 0.94
C GLN A 96 38.75 15.08 1.33
N LEU A 97 37.93 15.58 2.26
CA LEU A 97 38.03 16.93 2.81
C LEU A 97 39.25 17.10 3.74
N LEU A 98 39.55 16.10 4.58
CA LEU A 98 40.71 16.10 5.48
C LEU A 98 42.03 15.90 4.74
N ILE A 99 42.05 15.14 3.64
CA ILE A 99 43.26 14.91 2.83
C ILE A 99 43.64 16.15 2.01
N ARG A 100 42.68 17.00 1.62
CA ARG A 100 42.95 18.16 0.75
C ARG A 100 43.39 19.44 1.48
N ASN A 101 43.16 19.58 2.79
CA ASN A 101 43.45 20.83 3.50
C ASN A 101 43.90 20.55 4.94
N SER A 102 45.21 20.57 5.18
CA SER A 102 45.84 20.35 6.48
C SER A 102 45.69 21.51 7.48
N THR A 103 44.91 22.55 7.17
CA THR A 103 44.80 23.79 7.97
C THR A 103 43.40 24.38 8.08
N LEU A 104 42.33 23.60 7.88
CA LEU A 104 40.96 24.10 8.10
C LEU A 104 40.56 24.01 9.58
N SER A 105 40.06 25.12 10.14
CA SER A 105 39.47 25.15 11.48
C SER A 105 38.18 24.32 11.51
N VAL A 106 37.83 23.82 12.70
CA VAL A 106 36.58 23.07 12.93
C VAL A 106 35.36 23.88 12.46
N GLU A 107 35.39 25.21 12.61
CA GLU A 107 34.34 26.10 12.12
C GLU A 107 34.22 26.14 10.59
N ALA A 108 35.33 26.09 9.86
CA ALA A 108 35.32 26.07 8.39
C ALA A 108 34.84 24.71 7.83
N VAL A 109 35.17 23.61 8.51
CA VAL A 109 34.64 22.28 8.18
C VAL A 109 33.13 22.22 8.47
N MET A 110 32.68 22.77 9.61
CA MET A 110 31.26 22.83 9.95
C MET A 110 30.47 23.79 9.06
N ALA A 111 31.07 24.90 8.61
CA ALA A 111 30.49 25.81 7.62
C ALA A 111 30.41 25.17 6.23
N GLY A 112 31.44 24.40 5.82
CA GLY A 112 31.43 23.63 4.57
C GLY A 112 30.38 22.51 4.58
N ILE A 113 30.28 21.78 5.70
CA ILE A 113 29.21 20.80 5.94
C ILE A 113 27.85 21.52 5.92
N SER A 114 27.71 22.67 6.58
CA SER A 114 26.47 23.47 6.56
C SER A 114 26.11 23.97 5.16
N LEU A 115 27.08 24.37 4.33
CA LEU A 115 26.86 24.78 2.93
C LEU A 115 26.43 23.59 2.06
N ILE A 116 27.04 22.43 2.24
CA ILE A 116 26.65 21.17 1.59
C ILE A 116 25.22 20.83 2.03
N PHE A 117 24.87 20.86 3.31
CA PHE A 117 23.50 20.61 3.76
C PHE A 117 22.48 21.68 3.32
N ARG A 118 22.90 22.94 3.14
CA ARG A 118 22.05 24.03 2.62
C ARG A 118 21.74 23.89 1.13
N SER A 119 22.58 23.22 0.33
CA SER A 119 22.28 22.93 -1.08
C SER A 119 21.58 21.57 -1.29
N TRP A 120 21.41 20.77 -0.22
CA TRP A 120 20.93 19.38 -0.24
C TRP A 120 19.63 19.15 0.53
N THR A 121 18.98 20.20 1.02
CA THR A 121 17.72 20.05 1.76
C THR A 121 16.56 19.94 0.79
N LEU A 122 16.28 18.71 0.33
CA LEU A 122 14.94 18.36 -0.12
C LEU A 122 13.98 18.77 1.01
N ALA A 123 13.04 19.66 0.72
CA ALA A 123 12.04 20.02 1.72
C ALA A 123 11.30 18.73 2.12
N ILE A 124 11.28 18.45 3.42
CA ILE A 124 10.68 17.24 3.98
C ILE A 124 9.23 17.15 3.50
N CYS A 125 8.89 16.08 2.78
CA CYS A 125 7.56 15.91 2.21
C CYS A 125 6.99 14.50 2.46
N ARG A 126 5.67 14.39 2.39
CA ARG A 126 4.91 13.12 2.47
C ARG A 126 3.96 13.00 1.28
N GLY A 127 3.62 11.77 0.89
CA GLY A 127 2.71 11.52 -0.23
C GLY A 127 3.30 11.89 -1.60
N HIS A 128 4.63 11.92 -1.73
CA HIS A 128 5.30 11.97 -3.03
C HIS A 128 5.26 10.60 -3.70
N SER A 129 5.41 10.57 -5.02
CA SER A 129 5.66 9.34 -5.77
C SER A 129 7.13 9.22 -6.14
N MET A 130 7.63 7.99 -6.23
CA MET A 130 9.00 7.70 -6.68
C MET A 130 8.96 6.62 -7.75
N VAL A 131 9.58 6.92 -8.89
CA VAL A 131 9.64 6.03 -10.05
C VAL A 131 11.10 5.78 -10.41
N LYS A 132 11.48 4.51 -10.56
CA LYS A 132 12.80 4.15 -11.10
C LYS A 132 12.77 4.28 -12.63
N TRP A 133 13.71 5.04 -13.18
CA TRP A 133 13.93 5.17 -14.61
C TRP A 133 15.42 4.93 -14.89
N ASP A 134 15.75 3.79 -15.48
CA ASP A 134 17.14 3.33 -15.68
C ASP A 134 17.97 3.39 -14.39
N LYS A 135 19.05 4.19 -14.36
CA LYS A 135 19.92 4.42 -13.19
C LYS A 135 19.52 5.66 -12.39
N LYS A 136 18.30 6.14 -12.55
CA LYS A 136 17.78 7.32 -11.87
C LYS A 136 16.51 6.98 -11.08
N LEU A 137 16.31 7.68 -9.96
CA LEU A 137 15.04 7.72 -9.25
C LEU A 137 14.43 9.10 -9.44
N VAL A 138 13.26 9.14 -10.08
CA VAL A 138 12.48 10.36 -10.26
C VAL A 138 11.48 10.46 -9.11
N VAL A 139 11.52 11.55 -8.37
CA VAL A 139 10.65 11.82 -7.22
C VAL A 139 9.75 13.01 -7.55
N LEU A 140 8.44 12.82 -7.42
CA LEU A 140 7.43 13.79 -7.87
C LEU A 140 6.52 14.21 -6.70
N GLY A 141 6.37 15.52 -6.53
CA GLY A 141 5.39 16.14 -5.64
C GLY A 141 5.54 15.80 -4.16
N GLY A 142 4.38 15.64 -3.50
CA GLY A 142 4.27 15.50 -2.06
C GLY A 142 3.92 16.82 -1.36
N ASN A 143 3.44 16.71 -0.12
CA ASN A 143 3.11 17.86 0.72
C ASN A 143 4.40 18.46 1.29
N LEU A 144 4.93 19.48 0.61
CA LEU A 144 6.04 20.29 1.08
C LEU A 144 5.52 21.44 1.96
N LYS A 145 6.19 21.70 3.09
CA LYS A 145 5.95 22.94 3.85
C LYS A 145 6.58 24.10 3.09
N GLY A 146 5.78 24.81 2.31
CA GLY A 146 6.19 25.92 1.45
C GLY A 146 5.43 25.85 0.14
N SER A 147 4.60 26.86 -0.13
CA SER A 147 3.59 26.90 -1.18
C SER A 147 4.19 27.03 -2.59
N SER A 148 4.68 25.93 -3.17
CA SER A 148 4.75 25.87 -4.63
C SER A 148 3.37 25.51 -5.16
N ASP A 149 2.84 26.31 -6.08
CA ASP A 149 1.62 25.97 -6.80
C ASP A 149 1.88 24.87 -7.85
N ARG A 150 3.14 24.59 -8.20
CA ARG A 150 3.51 23.62 -9.25
C ARG A 150 4.18 22.40 -8.64
N ILE A 151 3.94 21.24 -9.26
CA ILE A 151 4.61 20.01 -8.85
C ILE A 151 6.12 20.10 -9.09
N MET A 152 6.89 19.73 -8.09
CA MET A 152 8.35 19.63 -8.19
C MET A 152 8.75 18.24 -8.64
N VAL A 153 9.78 18.18 -9.48
CA VAL A 153 10.39 16.93 -9.95
C VAL A 153 11.85 16.92 -9.55
N HIS A 154 12.23 15.93 -8.76
CA HIS A 154 13.60 15.69 -8.34
C HIS A 154 14.13 14.41 -8.96
N CYS A 155 15.44 14.35 -9.13
CA CYS A 155 16.14 13.18 -9.62
C CYS A 155 17.28 12.80 -8.67
N VAL A 156 17.35 11.51 -8.35
CA VAL A 156 18.52 10.89 -7.73
C VAL A 156 19.23 10.08 -8.78
N ASP A 157 20.47 10.43 -9.08
CA ASP A 157 21.33 9.61 -9.92
C ASP A 157 21.96 8.50 -9.05
N LEU A 158 21.72 7.23 -9.39
CA LEU A 158 22.15 6.09 -8.58
C LEU A 158 23.64 5.77 -8.72
N GLU A 159 24.30 6.25 -9.77
CA GLU A 159 25.75 6.03 -9.96
C GLU A 159 26.56 7.05 -9.19
N THR A 160 26.20 8.31 -9.33
CA THR A 160 26.87 9.43 -8.65
C THR A 160 26.34 9.67 -7.24
N GLN A 161 25.18 9.10 -6.92
CA GLN A 161 24.45 9.30 -5.66
C GLN A 161 24.14 10.77 -5.39
N THR A 162 23.92 11.55 -6.45
CA THR A 162 23.64 12.98 -6.37
C THR A 162 22.17 13.27 -6.57
N TRP A 163 21.71 14.31 -5.87
CA TRP A 163 20.36 14.86 -6.01
C TRP A 163 20.39 16.08 -6.93
N SER A 164 19.38 16.19 -7.78
CA SER A 164 19.15 17.35 -8.64
C SER A 164 17.67 17.66 -8.77
N VAL A 165 17.36 18.93 -9.04
CA VAL A 165 16.02 19.33 -9.47
C VAL A 165 15.97 19.17 -10.99
N LEU A 166 14.93 18.50 -11.50
CA LEU A 166 14.68 18.47 -12.93
C LEU A 166 13.81 19.68 -13.27
N GLU A 167 14.34 20.59 -14.06
CA GLU A 167 13.57 21.70 -14.62
C GLU A 167 12.61 21.13 -15.66
N THR A 168 11.31 21.25 -15.37
CA THR A 168 10.26 20.77 -16.27
C THR A 168 9.45 21.93 -16.83
N SER A 169 8.91 21.75 -18.04
CA SER A 169 8.19 22.77 -18.77
C SER A 169 6.85 22.23 -19.31
N GLY A 170 6.12 23.04 -20.09
CA GLY A 170 4.79 22.66 -20.62
C GLY A 170 3.66 22.84 -19.61
N ASN A 171 2.68 21.94 -19.66
CA ASN A 171 1.48 21.97 -18.83
C ASN A 171 1.74 21.37 -17.44
N VAL A 172 2.65 21.99 -16.68
CA VAL A 172 3.09 21.49 -15.37
C VAL A 172 1.88 21.38 -14.40
N PRO A 173 1.63 20.20 -13.80
CA PRO A 173 0.52 20.00 -12.87
C PRO A 173 0.62 20.85 -11.60
N ILE A 174 -0.53 21.10 -10.96
CA ILE A 174 -0.58 21.66 -9.61
C ILE A 174 0.12 20.75 -8.60
N ALA A 175 0.79 21.34 -7.61
CA ALA A 175 1.38 20.62 -6.49
C ALA A 175 0.33 19.79 -5.74
N ARG A 176 0.68 18.53 -5.46
CA ARG A 176 -0.25 17.53 -4.91
C ARG A 176 0.47 16.40 -4.18
N ALA A 177 -0.26 15.71 -3.31
CA ALA A 177 0.17 14.51 -2.60
C ALA A 177 -0.81 13.35 -2.82
N GLY A 178 -0.35 12.11 -2.59
CA GLY A 178 -1.18 10.90 -2.74
C GLY A 178 -1.63 10.61 -4.17
N HIS A 179 -0.98 11.25 -5.16
CA HIS A 179 -1.13 10.91 -6.57
C HIS A 179 -0.33 9.64 -6.88
N SER A 180 -0.74 8.90 -7.90
CA SER A 180 0.09 7.83 -8.44
C SER A 180 1.04 8.37 -9.51
N ALA A 181 2.19 7.72 -9.68
CA ALA A 181 3.08 7.92 -10.82
C ALA A 181 3.54 6.56 -11.34
N THR A 182 3.39 6.30 -12.63
CA THR A 182 3.76 5.02 -13.25
C THR A 182 4.55 5.25 -14.52
N LEU A 183 5.63 4.48 -14.68
CA LEU A 183 6.46 4.53 -15.89
C LEU A 183 5.75 3.83 -17.05
N PHE A 184 5.75 4.49 -18.20
CA PHE A 184 5.26 4.00 -19.48
C PHE A 184 6.29 4.34 -20.56
N GLY A 185 7.12 3.36 -20.95
CA GLY A 185 8.28 3.62 -21.81
C GLY A 185 9.24 4.64 -21.16
N SER A 186 9.50 5.76 -21.85
CA SER A 186 10.28 6.90 -21.35
C SER A 186 9.41 8.03 -20.76
N LYS A 187 8.15 7.75 -20.42
CA LYS A 187 7.21 8.74 -19.89
C LYS A 187 6.69 8.33 -18.50
N ILE A 188 6.39 9.31 -17.65
CA ILE A 188 5.71 9.10 -16.36
C ILE A 188 4.27 9.55 -16.49
N ILE A 189 3.33 8.66 -16.20
CA ILE A 189 1.91 8.95 -16.16
C ILE A 189 1.53 9.22 -14.69
N MET A 190 0.95 10.39 -14.44
CA MET A 190 0.47 10.83 -13.14
C MET A 190 -1.05 10.87 -13.12
N PHE A 191 -1.67 10.33 -12.07
CA PHE A 191 -3.12 10.34 -11.91
C PHE A 191 -3.53 10.80 -10.50
N GLY A 192 -4.54 11.66 -10.46
CA GLY A 192 -5.26 12.05 -9.24
C GLY A 192 -4.41 12.73 -8.16
N GLY A 193 -4.72 12.45 -6.90
CA GLY A 193 -4.10 13.06 -5.72
C GLY A 193 -4.93 14.18 -5.10
N GLU A 194 -4.37 14.84 -4.09
CA GLU A 194 -4.97 15.97 -3.37
C GLU A 194 -4.01 17.16 -3.39
N ASN A 195 -4.52 18.36 -3.72
CA ASN A 195 -3.73 19.59 -3.66
C ASN A 195 -3.70 20.21 -2.24
N SER A 196 -2.93 21.28 -2.08
CA SER A 196 -2.81 22.02 -0.80
C SER A 196 -4.13 22.59 -0.27
N SER A 197 -5.10 22.84 -1.15
CA SER A 197 -6.45 23.32 -0.82
C SER A 197 -7.42 22.19 -0.48
N ARG A 198 -6.94 20.95 -0.35
CA ARG A 198 -7.73 19.73 -0.12
C ARG A 198 -8.72 19.39 -1.25
N ASN A 199 -8.46 19.89 -2.46
CA ASN A 199 -9.23 19.49 -3.62
C ASN A 199 -8.68 18.16 -4.13
N LEU A 200 -9.56 17.16 -4.21
CA LEU A 200 -9.28 15.87 -4.81
C LEU A 200 -9.29 15.99 -6.33
N LEU A 201 -8.39 15.25 -6.97
CA LEU A 201 -8.13 15.33 -8.40
C LEU A 201 -8.34 13.96 -9.05
N ASN A 202 -8.68 13.95 -10.34
CA ASN A 202 -8.75 12.78 -11.22
C ASN A 202 -8.25 13.12 -12.64
N ASP A 203 -7.38 14.11 -12.75
CA ASP A 203 -6.71 14.48 -13.98
C ASP A 203 -5.55 13.52 -14.30
N LEU A 204 -5.23 13.41 -15.59
CA LEU A 204 -4.08 12.67 -16.11
C LEU A 204 -3.06 13.64 -16.66
N HIS A 205 -1.83 13.47 -16.24
CA HIS A 205 -0.68 14.21 -16.78
C HIS A 205 0.41 13.25 -17.18
N VAL A 206 1.16 13.62 -18.20
CA VAL A 206 2.30 12.84 -18.69
C VAL A 206 3.54 13.72 -18.69
N LEU A 207 4.59 13.24 -18.03
CA LEU A 207 5.92 13.82 -18.12
C LEU A 207 6.76 12.97 -19.07
N ASP A 208 7.20 13.57 -20.16
CA ASP A 208 8.23 12.98 -21.01
C ASP A 208 9.61 13.16 -20.35
N LEU A 209 10.31 12.06 -20.08
CA LEU A 209 11.60 12.12 -19.36
C LEU A 209 12.79 12.46 -20.26
N GLU A 210 12.64 12.41 -21.57
CA GLU A 210 13.68 12.79 -22.54
C GLU A 210 13.69 14.30 -22.75
N THR A 211 12.51 14.90 -22.82
CA THR A 211 12.32 16.34 -23.08
C THR A 211 12.00 17.16 -21.82
N LEU A 212 11.64 16.50 -20.72
CA LEU A 212 11.22 17.10 -19.45
C LEU A 212 9.99 18.02 -19.62
N THR A 213 9.11 17.70 -20.56
CA THR A 213 7.86 18.45 -20.81
C THR A 213 6.65 17.71 -20.27
N TRP A 214 5.75 18.47 -19.64
CA TRP A 214 4.45 18.00 -19.17
C TRP A 214 3.36 18.24 -20.20
N ASP A 215 2.51 17.25 -20.38
CA ASP A 215 1.28 17.33 -21.16
C ASP A 215 0.07 16.87 -20.36
N VAL A 216 -1.08 17.49 -20.64
CA VAL A 216 -2.38 17.05 -20.11
C VAL A 216 -2.93 15.99 -21.04
N VAL A 217 -3.43 14.91 -20.46
CA VAL A 217 -4.05 13.83 -21.22
C VAL A 217 -5.56 13.86 -21.00
N GLU A 218 -6.27 14.13 -22.09
CA GLU A 218 -7.73 14.03 -22.12
C GLU A 218 -8.13 12.62 -22.54
N ALA A 219 -8.90 11.97 -21.68
CA ALA A 219 -9.49 10.67 -21.94
C ALA A 219 -11.01 10.78 -22.02
N LYS A 220 -11.61 9.93 -22.84
CA LYS A 220 -13.04 9.84 -23.07
C LYS A 220 -13.70 8.92 -22.04
N LEU A 221 -15.03 8.97 -22.02
CA LEU A 221 -15.89 8.24 -21.10
C LEU A 221 -15.65 8.66 -19.64
N THR A 222 -16.20 7.90 -18.70
CA THR A 222 -16.23 8.29 -17.29
C THR A 222 -14.91 7.91 -16.61
N PRO A 223 -14.09 8.89 -16.19
CA PRO A 223 -12.88 8.60 -15.42
C PRO A 223 -13.23 8.11 -14.02
N PRO A 224 -12.24 7.55 -13.28
CA PRO A 224 -12.39 7.31 -11.86
C PRO A 224 -12.79 8.59 -11.11
N ALA A 225 -13.61 8.46 -10.07
CA ALA A 225 -13.91 9.58 -9.17
C ALA A 225 -12.61 10.18 -8.59
N PRO A 226 -12.56 11.50 -8.32
CA PRO A 226 -11.43 12.17 -7.66
C PRO A 226 -10.98 11.44 -6.40
N ARG A 227 -9.67 11.15 -6.33
CA ARG A 227 -9.12 10.24 -5.31
C ARG A 227 -7.64 10.47 -5.07
N PHE A 228 -7.19 10.09 -3.88
CA PHE A 228 -5.77 10.04 -3.50
C PHE A 228 -5.46 8.70 -2.83
N ASP A 229 -4.18 8.42 -2.61
CA ASP A 229 -3.63 7.20 -2.00
C ASP A 229 -4.12 5.90 -2.68
N HIS A 230 -4.35 5.98 -3.99
CA HIS A 230 -4.60 4.86 -4.88
C HIS A 230 -3.28 4.36 -5.51
N THR A 231 -3.34 3.26 -6.23
CA THR A 231 -2.18 2.76 -6.99
C THR A 231 -2.53 2.57 -8.45
N THR A 232 -1.52 2.72 -9.32
CA THR A 232 -1.64 2.45 -10.75
C THR A 232 -0.60 1.45 -11.24
N ALA A 233 -0.93 0.76 -12.33
CA ALA A 233 -0.02 -0.14 -13.04
C ALA A 233 -0.26 -0.03 -14.55
N VAL A 234 0.81 -0.23 -15.32
CA VAL A 234 0.72 -0.38 -16.77
C VAL A 234 0.76 -1.86 -17.11
N HIS A 235 -0.14 -2.28 -18.00
CA HIS A 235 -0.18 -3.63 -18.54
C HIS A 235 -0.07 -3.64 -20.07
N ALA A 236 0.75 -4.56 -20.60
CA ALA A 236 0.97 -4.79 -22.02
C ALA A 236 1.26 -3.54 -22.85
N GLU A 237 1.85 -2.51 -22.23
CA GLU A 237 2.12 -1.19 -22.83
C GLU A 237 0.89 -0.55 -23.51
N ASN A 238 -0.32 -0.94 -23.11
CA ASN A 238 -1.54 -0.42 -23.73
C ASN A 238 -2.61 -0.04 -22.72
N TYR A 239 -2.51 -0.49 -21.46
CA TYR A 239 -3.54 -0.25 -20.46
C TYR A 239 -2.96 0.36 -19.20
N LEU A 240 -3.57 1.44 -18.71
CA LEU A 240 -3.37 1.94 -17.35
C LEU A 240 -4.49 1.41 -16.46
N LEU A 241 -4.11 0.68 -15.41
CA LEU A 241 -5.02 0.19 -14.40
C LEU A 241 -4.93 1.13 -13.18
N VAL A 242 -6.08 1.55 -12.65
CA VAL A 242 -6.21 2.33 -11.42
C VAL A 242 -7.01 1.52 -10.41
N PHE A 243 -6.45 1.31 -9.21
CA PHE A 243 -7.11 0.51 -8.18
C PHE A 243 -7.14 1.24 -6.82
N GLY A 244 -8.34 1.26 -6.23
CA GLY A 244 -8.60 1.71 -4.87
C GLY A 244 -8.39 3.21 -4.65
N GLY A 245 -7.87 3.56 -3.49
CA GLY A 245 -7.73 4.92 -2.98
C GLY A 245 -8.96 5.39 -2.22
N CYS A 246 -8.99 6.67 -1.89
CA CYS A 246 -10.11 7.24 -1.17
C CYS A 246 -10.42 8.68 -1.59
N SER A 247 -11.64 9.07 -1.27
CA SER A 247 -12.04 10.46 -1.06
C SER A 247 -12.01 10.77 0.44
N HIS A 248 -12.45 11.95 0.86
CA HIS A 248 -12.53 12.29 2.29
C HIS A 248 -13.56 11.46 3.06
N SER A 249 -14.50 10.80 2.38
CA SER A 249 -15.60 10.05 3.01
C SER A 249 -15.66 8.58 2.65
N THR A 250 -15.08 8.21 1.51
CA THR A 250 -15.28 6.88 0.90
C THR A 250 -13.95 6.28 0.48
N PHE A 251 -13.73 5.04 0.86
CA PHE A 251 -12.65 4.19 0.35
C PHE A 251 -13.17 3.39 -0.83
N PHE A 252 -12.35 3.24 -1.86
CA PHE A 252 -12.72 2.56 -3.09
C PHE A 252 -12.07 1.17 -3.17
N SER A 253 -12.77 0.24 -3.81
CA SER A 253 -12.25 -1.07 -4.25
C SER A 253 -12.45 -1.29 -5.76
N ASP A 254 -12.79 -0.21 -6.48
CA ASP A 254 -13.00 -0.27 -7.92
C ASP A 254 -11.68 -0.41 -8.67
N LEU A 255 -11.76 -1.07 -9.82
CA LEU A 255 -10.70 -1.16 -10.82
C LEU A 255 -11.16 -0.42 -12.07
N HIS A 256 -10.42 0.60 -12.46
CA HIS A 256 -10.62 1.30 -13.73
C HIS A 256 -9.47 1.00 -14.67
N VAL A 257 -9.78 0.95 -15.97
CA VAL A 257 -8.81 0.70 -17.03
C VAL A 257 -8.95 1.78 -18.08
N LEU A 258 -7.86 2.49 -18.36
CA LEU A 258 -7.72 3.36 -19.52
C LEU A 258 -6.97 2.59 -20.61
N ASP A 259 -7.57 2.49 -21.78
CA ASP A 259 -6.90 2.00 -22.99
C ASP A 259 -6.18 3.17 -23.69
N PHE A 260 -4.86 3.10 -23.80
CA PHE A 260 -4.05 4.15 -24.43
C PHE A 260 -4.27 4.27 -25.94
N ARG A 261 -4.81 3.24 -26.59
CA ARG A 261 -5.08 3.28 -28.03
C ARG A 261 -6.34 4.06 -28.36
N THR A 262 -7.39 3.83 -27.58
CA THR A 262 -8.71 4.47 -27.77
C THR A 262 -8.84 5.75 -26.94
N MET A 263 -7.99 5.89 -25.92
CA MET A 263 -8.07 6.91 -24.88
C MET A 263 -9.42 6.88 -24.15
N GLU A 264 -9.96 5.69 -23.90
CA GLU A 264 -11.27 5.48 -23.29
C GLU A 264 -11.15 4.79 -21.93
N TRP A 265 -11.85 5.35 -20.93
CA TRP A 265 -12.00 4.75 -19.61
C TRP A 265 -13.06 3.65 -19.62
N SER A 266 -12.79 2.58 -18.89
CA SER A 266 -13.73 1.50 -18.63
C SER A 266 -13.61 0.96 -17.21
N GLN A 267 -14.69 0.38 -16.70
CA GLN A 267 -14.72 -0.33 -15.44
C GLN A 267 -15.05 -1.80 -15.71
N PRO A 268 -14.05 -2.66 -15.94
CA PRO A 268 -14.31 -4.04 -16.32
C PRO A 268 -14.88 -4.87 -15.16
N GLN A 269 -15.59 -5.94 -15.50
CA GLN A 269 -16.04 -6.89 -14.49
C GLN A 269 -14.84 -7.67 -13.93
N ILE A 270 -14.63 -7.51 -12.62
CA ILE A 270 -13.60 -8.22 -11.87
C ILE A 270 -14.07 -9.63 -11.51
N GLN A 271 -13.16 -10.61 -11.56
CA GLN A 271 -13.41 -12.00 -11.19
C GLN A 271 -12.53 -12.41 -10.00
N GLY A 272 -12.86 -13.55 -9.38
CA GLY A 272 -12.05 -14.12 -8.29
C GLY A 272 -12.42 -13.60 -6.92
N ASP A 273 -11.42 -13.48 -6.04
CA ASP A 273 -11.64 -13.16 -4.63
C ASP A 273 -12.15 -11.73 -4.44
N LEU A 274 -12.98 -11.54 -3.41
CA LEU A 274 -13.49 -10.21 -3.05
C LEU A 274 -12.35 -9.31 -2.60
N VAL A 275 -12.32 -8.09 -3.12
CA VAL A 275 -11.34 -7.08 -2.73
C VAL A 275 -11.99 -6.04 -1.84
N THR A 276 -11.47 -5.90 -0.63
CA THR A 276 -11.93 -4.86 0.30
C THR A 276 -11.49 -3.47 -0.16
N PRO A 277 -12.32 -2.43 0.06
CA PRO A 277 -11.93 -1.04 -0.14
C PRO A 277 -10.66 -0.70 0.63
N ARG A 278 -9.74 0.00 -0.02
CA ARG A 278 -8.45 0.34 0.58
C ARG A 278 -7.80 1.57 -0.06
N ALA A 279 -7.15 2.36 0.78
CA ALA A 279 -6.23 3.42 0.40
C ALA A 279 -4.90 3.24 1.13
N GLY A 280 -3.85 3.89 0.62
CA GLY A 280 -2.52 3.87 1.21
C GLY A 280 -1.81 2.51 1.06
N HIS A 281 -2.35 1.62 0.23
CA HIS A 281 -1.69 0.40 -0.22
C HIS A 281 -0.59 0.72 -1.22
N ALA A 282 0.29 -0.25 -1.45
CA ALA A 282 1.30 -0.16 -2.49
C ALA A 282 1.11 -1.27 -3.53
N GLY A 283 1.43 -0.97 -4.77
CA GLY A 283 1.28 -1.86 -5.92
C GLY A 283 2.60 -2.09 -6.64
N ILE A 284 2.90 -3.34 -7.03
CA ILE A 284 4.08 -3.68 -7.83
C ILE A 284 3.76 -4.77 -8.84
N THR A 285 4.16 -4.55 -10.08
CA THR A 285 3.95 -5.50 -11.18
C THR A 285 5.10 -6.49 -11.25
N ILE A 286 4.76 -7.78 -11.27
CA ILE A 286 5.70 -8.86 -11.52
C ILE A 286 5.09 -9.71 -12.63
N ASP A 287 5.67 -9.58 -13.82
CA ASP A 287 5.18 -10.22 -15.04
C ASP A 287 3.70 -9.83 -15.29
N GLU A 288 2.80 -10.81 -15.42
CA GLU A 288 1.36 -10.61 -15.67
C GLU A 288 0.54 -10.23 -14.42
N ASN A 289 1.18 -10.20 -13.25
CA ASN A 289 0.48 -10.08 -11.97
C ASN A 289 0.82 -8.76 -11.28
N TRP A 290 -0.22 -8.09 -10.80
CA TRP A 290 -0.08 -6.88 -9.99
C TRP A 290 -0.35 -7.20 -8.52
N TYR A 291 0.69 -7.07 -7.70
CA TYR A 291 0.65 -7.35 -6.26
C TYR A 291 0.29 -6.08 -5.52
N ILE A 292 -0.76 -6.15 -4.71
CA ILE A 292 -1.25 -5.08 -3.85
C ILE A 292 -1.06 -5.47 -2.40
N VAL A 293 -0.33 -4.65 -1.64
CA VAL A 293 0.05 -4.93 -0.25
C VAL A 293 -0.40 -3.81 0.66
N GLY A 294 -0.99 -4.19 1.80
CA GLY A 294 -1.42 -3.28 2.87
C GLY A 294 -2.58 -2.37 2.45
N GLY A 295 -2.55 -1.15 2.98
CA GLY A 295 -3.65 -0.20 2.87
C GLY A 295 -4.79 -0.56 3.81
N GLY A 296 -5.86 0.22 3.77
CA GLY A 296 -7.01 0.00 4.64
C GLY A 296 -8.07 1.07 4.50
N ASP A 297 -9.01 1.03 5.44
CA ASP A 297 -9.96 2.10 5.68
C ASP A 297 -9.66 2.80 7.02
N ASN A 298 -10.50 3.76 7.40
CA ASN A 298 -10.37 4.48 8.68
C ASN A 298 -10.52 3.59 9.93
N LYS A 299 -10.96 2.33 9.79
CA LYS A 299 -11.21 1.41 10.90
C LYS A 299 -10.15 0.33 11.00
N ASN A 300 -9.75 -0.28 9.88
CA ASN A 300 -8.88 -1.44 9.84
C ASN A 300 -7.94 -1.41 8.64
N GLY A 301 -6.70 -1.81 8.88
CA GLY A 301 -5.76 -2.20 7.81
C GLY A 301 -6.20 -3.51 7.16
N CYS A 302 -5.97 -3.63 5.85
CA CYS A 302 -6.17 -4.85 5.09
C CYS A 302 -5.01 -5.81 5.33
N PRO A 303 -5.25 -7.01 5.93
CA PRO A 303 -4.18 -7.95 6.23
C PRO A 303 -3.76 -8.78 5.01
N GLU A 304 -4.58 -8.75 3.96
CA GLU A 304 -4.44 -9.55 2.74
C GLU A 304 -3.51 -8.87 1.73
N THR A 305 -2.56 -9.65 1.21
CA THR A 305 -1.85 -9.35 -0.02
C THR A 305 -2.67 -9.85 -1.19
N MET A 306 -3.17 -8.92 -2.00
CA MET A 306 -4.00 -9.22 -3.16
C MET A 306 -3.13 -9.28 -4.42
N VAL A 307 -3.53 -10.11 -5.37
CA VAL A 307 -2.87 -10.24 -6.66
C VAL A 307 -3.91 -10.17 -7.76
N LEU A 308 -3.80 -9.18 -8.65
CA LEU A 308 -4.59 -9.12 -9.88
C LEU A 308 -3.80 -9.73 -11.02
N ASN A 309 -4.34 -10.78 -11.65
CA ASN A 309 -3.86 -11.16 -12.98
C ASN A 309 -4.40 -10.15 -14.00
N MET A 310 -3.54 -9.32 -14.57
CA MET A 310 -3.96 -8.18 -15.40
C MET A 310 -4.55 -8.63 -16.74
N SER A 311 -4.04 -9.72 -17.32
CA SER A 311 -4.61 -10.32 -18.54
C SER A 311 -6.03 -10.88 -18.35
N LYS A 312 -6.32 -11.48 -17.19
CA LYS A 312 -7.62 -12.14 -16.91
C LYS A 312 -8.58 -11.28 -16.10
N LEU A 313 -8.11 -10.16 -15.57
CA LEU A 313 -8.83 -9.30 -14.62
C LEU A 313 -9.44 -10.08 -13.45
N SER A 314 -8.63 -11.01 -12.91
CA SER A 314 -9.02 -11.88 -11.80
C SER A 314 -8.13 -11.66 -10.58
N TRP A 315 -8.77 -11.40 -9.44
CA TRP A 315 -8.14 -11.23 -8.14
C TRP A 315 -7.94 -12.55 -7.41
N LEU A 316 -6.85 -12.62 -6.65
CA LEU A 316 -6.50 -13.70 -5.74
C LEU A 316 -5.94 -13.12 -4.45
N ALA A 317 -6.50 -13.50 -3.31
CA ALA A 317 -5.93 -13.27 -1.99
C ALA A 317 -4.77 -14.27 -1.79
N LEU A 318 -3.54 -13.82 -2.03
CA LEU A 318 -2.38 -14.72 -2.04
C LEU A 318 -2.01 -15.20 -0.64
N THR A 319 -2.06 -14.29 0.33
CA THR A 319 -1.75 -14.56 1.74
C THR A 319 -2.37 -13.47 2.60
N SER A 320 -2.62 -13.79 3.86
CA SER A 320 -3.00 -12.80 4.88
C SER A 320 -1.97 -12.84 6.00
N VAL A 321 -1.58 -11.67 6.49
CA VAL A 321 -0.76 -11.57 7.70
C VAL A 321 -1.65 -11.76 8.93
N LYS A 322 -1.12 -12.40 9.98
CA LYS A 322 -1.88 -12.64 11.22
C LYS A 322 -2.17 -11.31 11.92
N GLN A 323 -3.33 -11.19 12.58
CA GLN A 323 -3.78 -9.97 13.29
C GLN A 323 -2.79 -9.35 14.28
N ARG A 324 -1.78 -10.09 14.78
CA ARG A 324 -0.78 -9.57 15.73
C ARG A 324 0.35 -8.77 15.07
N GLU A 325 0.51 -8.88 13.75
CA GLU A 325 1.52 -8.17 12.96
C GLU A 325 0.86 -7.62 11.67
N PRO A 326 -0.19 -6.80 11.79
CA PRO A 326 -0.93 -6.38 10.61
C PRO A 326 -0.03 -5.56 9.68
N LEU A 327 -0.19 -5.79 8.36
CA LEU A 327 0.37 -4.89 7.36
C LEU A 327 -0.11 -3.46 7.64
N ALA A 328 0.68 -2.49 7.22
CA ALA A 328 0.34 -1.10 7.51
C ALA A 328 -0.96 -0.70 6.81
N SER A 329 -1.83 0.01 7.54
CA SER A 329 -3.11 0.52 7.05
C SER A 329 -2.93 1.67 6.07
N GLU A 330 -1.79 2.36 6.11
CA GLU A 330 -1.47 3.42 5.17
C GLU A 330 0.04 3.58 4.96
N GLY A 331 0.41 4.04 3.77
CA GLY A 331 1.76 4.44 3.40
C GLY A 331 2.78 3.30 3.38
N ILE A 332 2.37 2.03 3.30
CA ILE A 332 3.35 0.96 3.12
C ILE A 332 4.14 1.18 1.82
N SER A 333 5.40 0.78 1.78
CA SER A 333 6.23 0.84 0.58
C SER A 333 6.66 -0.56 0.20
N ILE A 334 6.62 -0.87 -1.10
CA ILE A 334 7.07 -2.16 -1.62
C ILE A 334 8.09 -1.99 -2.74
N SER A 335 8.99 -2.96 -2.82
CA SER A 335 10.03 -3.02 -3.84
C SER A 335 10.28 -4.47 -4.26
N LEU A 336 10.76 -4.65 -5.49
CA LEU A 336 11.17 -5.94 -6.02
C LEU A 336 12.69 -6.05 -5.88
N ALA A 337 13.15 -7.07 -5.16
CA ALA A 337 14.56 -7.44 -5.10
C ALA A 337 14.78 -8.73 -5.88
N THR A 338 15.86 -8.79 -6.66
CA THR A 338 16.30 -10.01 -7.32
C THR A 338 17.55 -10.50 -6.62
N ILE A 339 17.50 -11.68 -6.02
CA ILE A 339 18.62 -12.32 -5.31
C ILE A 339 18.77 -13.71 -5.92
N ASP A 340 19.96 -14.06 -6.39
CA ASP A 340 20.23 -15.37 -6.98
C ASP A 340 19.23 -15.76 -8.10
N GLN A 341 18.88 -14.79 -8.97
CA GLN A 341 17.87 -14.90 -10.04
C GLN A 341 16.42 -15.09 -9.57
N GLU A 342 16.17 -15.11 -8.27
CA GLU A 342 14.85 -15.21 -7.68
C GLU A 342 14.30 -13.85 -7.30
N LYS A 343 13.03 -13.62 -7.61
CA LYS A 343 12.32 -12.39 -7.30
C LYS A 343 11.77 -12.46 -5.87
N TYR A 344 11.94 -11.39 -5.11
CA TYR A 344 11.43 -11.22 -3.75
C TYR A 344 10.70 -9.88 -3.65
N LEU A 345 9.48 -9.91 -3.12
CA LEU A 345 8.74 -8.73 -2.76
C LEU A 345 9.15 -8.33 -1.35
N VAL A 346 9.66 -7.10 -1.22
CA VAL A 346 10.09 -6.52 0.05
C VAL A 346 9.12 -5.40 0.40
N ALA A 347 8.47 -5.49 1.56
CA ALA A 347 7.59 -4.45 2.08
C ALA A 347 8.22 -3.83 3.34
N PHE A 348 8.11 -2.51 3.45
CA PHE A 348 8.68 -1.74 4.55
C PHE A 348 7.79 -0.56 4.92
N GLY A 349 7.80 -0.21 6.21
CA GLY A 349 7.22 1.03 6.67
C GLY A 349 5.71 0.98 6.87
N GLY A 350 5.12 2.17 6.79
CA GLY A 350 3.69 2.41 6.92
C GLY A 350 3.23 2.64 8.37
N TYR A 351 1.94 2.96 8.51
CA TYR A 351 1.28 3.27 9.77
C TYR A 351 0.04 2.40 9.98
N ASN A 352 -0.11 1.87 11.19
CA ASN A 352 -1.32 1.16 11.63
C ASN A 352 -1.52 1.40 13.14
N GLY A 353 -1.84 2.66 13.49
CA GLY A 353 -1.84 3.15 14.88
C GLY A 353 -0.44 3.45 15.44
N ARG A 354 0.59 2.76 14.94
CA ARG A 354 2.01 3.04 15.15
C ARG A 354 2.78 2.95 13.84
N TYR A 355 3.87 3.71 13.72
CA TYR A 355 4.79 3.58 12.60
C TYR A 355 5.52 2.24 12.66
N ASN A 356 5.57 1.53 11.54
CA ASN A 356 6.27 0.26 11.43
C ASN A 356 7.66 0.47 10.81
N ASN A 357 8.69 -0.17 11.35
CA ASN A 357 10.05 -0.20 10.83
C ASN A 357 10.51 -1.63 10.49
N GLU A 358 9.60 -2.59 10.54
CA GLU A 358 9.84 -3.97 10.15
C GLU A 358 9.91 -4.10 8.62
N VAL A 359 10.72 -5.06 8.19
CA VAL A 359 10.89 -5.43 6.80
C VAL A 359 10.27 -6.81 6.60
N PHE A 360 9.23 -6.86 5.79
CA PHE A 360 8.58 -8.09 5.37
C PHE A 360 9.12 -8.51 4.02
N ILE A 361 9.42 -9.80 3.86
CA ILE A 361 9.92 -10.35 2.62
C ILE A 361 9.02 -11.52 2.24
N MET A 362 8.54 -11.52 1.00
CA MET A 362 7.75 -12.59 0.42
C MET A 362 8.40 -13.02 -0.89
N ARG A 363 8.64 -14.31 -1.07
CA ARG A 363 8.97 -14.87 -2.38
C ARG A 363 7.66 -15.12 -3.12
N PRO A 364 7.35 -14.38 -4.21
CA PRO A 364 6.24 -14.73 -5.08
C PRO A 364 6.56 -16.10 -5.67
N LYS A 365 5.68 -17.08 -5.48
CA LYS A 365 5.91 -18.40 -6.06
C LYS A 365 5.85 -18.26 -7.58
N PRO A 366 6.90 -18.64 -8.35
CA PRO A 366 6.73 -18.81 -9.78
C PRO A 366 5.64 -19.87 -9.94
N ARG A 367 4.49 -19.49 -10.47
CA ARG A 367 3.62 -20.51 -11.04
C ARG A 367 4.29 -20.89 -12.34
N ASP A 368 4.73 -22.14 -12.43
CA ASP A 368 4.86 -22.78 -13.72
C ASP A 368 3.61 -22.42 -14.54
N SER A 369 3.82 -21.99 -15.76
CA SER A 369 2.78 -21.97 -16.80
C SER A 369 2.27 -23.39 -17.14
N SER A 370 2.50 -24.39 -16.28
CA SER A 370 1.97 -25.74 -16.38
C SER A 370 0.70 -25.91 -15.55
N ARG A 371 -0.41 -25.45 -16.14
CA ARG A 371 -1.80 -25.85 -15.84
C ARG A 371 -2.32 -25.48 -14.42
N PRO A 372 -3.56 -25.01 -14.30
CA PRO A 372 -4.21 -24.95 -12.98
C PRO A 372 -4.16 -26.35 -12.34
N LYS A 373 -3.99 -26.40 -11.01
CA LYS A 373 -3.92 -27.63 -10.19
C LYS A 373 -5.15 -28.55 -10.27
N ILE A 374 -6.08 -28.26 -11.19
CA ILE A 374 -7.18 -29.12 -11.61
C ILE A 374 -6.68 -30.31 -12.46
N PHE A 375 -5.48 -30.25 -13.04
CA PHE A 375 -4.94 -31.33 -13.90
C PHE A 375 -3.94 -32.30 -13.25
N GLN A 376 -3.78 -32.29 -11.91
CA GLN A 376 -2.95 -33.28 -11.21
C GLN A 376 -3.74 -34.43 -10.59
N SER A 377 -4.97 -34.70 -11.06
CA SER A 377 -5.56 -36.02 -10.78
C SER A 377 -5.02 -37.02 -11.81
N PRO A 378 -4.61 -38.24 -11.40
CA PRO A 378 -4.29 -39.32 -12.33
C PRO A 378 -5.38 -39.54 -13.39
N ALA A 379 -6.64 -39.29 -13.02
CA ALA A 379 -7.80 -39.34 -13.92
C ALA A 379 -7.76 -38.27 -15.02
N ALA A 380 -7.38 -37.02 -14.69
CA ALA A 380 -7.27 -35.94 -15.68
C ALA A 380 -6.07 -36.13 -16.63
N ALA A 381 -4.99 -36.72 -16.13
CA ALA A 381 -3.85 -37.12 -16.96
C ALA A 381 -4.22 -38.26 -17.93
N ALA A 382 -4.98 -39.26 -17.46
CA ALA A 382 -5.49 -40.35 -18.29
C ALA A 382 -6.47 -39.85 -19.37
N ALA A 383 -7.36 -38.90 -19.03
CA ALA A 383 -8.27 -38.28 -19.99
C ALA A 383 -7.54 -37.43 -21.04
N ALA A 384 -6.51 -36.69 -20.66
CA ALA A 384 -5.70 -35.93 -21.62
C ALA A 384 -4.89 -36.85 -22.56
N ALA A 385 -4.39 -37.98 -22.04
CA ALA A 385 -3.71 -39.00 -22.84
C ALA A 385 -4.67 -39.68 -23.82
N SER A 386 -5.91 -40.00 -23.41
CA SER A 386 -6.90 -40.64 -24.30
C SER A 386 -7.36 -39.71 -25.42
N VAL A 387 -7.57 -38.43 -25.13
CA VAL A 387 -7.91 -37.42 -26.15
C VAL A 387 -6.75 -37.22 -27.14
N THR A 388 -5.51 -37.22 -26.66
CA THR A 388 -4.31 -37.11 -27.52
C THR A 388 -4.15 -38.34 -28.41
N ALA A 389 -4.42 -39.54 -27.89
CA ALA A 389 -4.40 -40.79 -28.67
C ALA A 389 -5.52 -40.81 -29.73
N ALA A 390 -6.74 -40.38 -29.37
CA ALA A 390 -7.85 -40.26 -30.32
C ALA A 390 -7.56 -39.24 -31.44
N TYR A 391 -6.91 -38.11 -31.11
CA TYR A 391 -6.54 -37.10 -32.09
C TYR A 391 -5.39 -37.54 -32.99
N ALA A 392 -4.46 -38.36 -32.48
CA ALA A 392 -3.39 -38.97 -33.28
C ALA A 392 -3.97 -39.98 -34.29
N LEU A 393 -4.91 -40.82 -33.85
CA LEU A 393 -5.60 -41.80 -34.71
C LEU A 393 -6.43 -41.13 -35.81
N ALA A 394 -7.16 -40.05 -35.48
CA ALA A 394 -7.94 -39.27 -36.44
C ALA A 394 -7.07 -38.51 -37.47
N LYS A 395 -5.79 -38.24 -37.15
CA LYS A 395 -4.85 -37.58 -38.06
C LYS A 395 -4.19 -38.59 -39.01
N THR A 396 -4.00 -39.84 -38.59
CA THR A 396 -3.55 -40.95 -39.45
C THR A 396 -4.62 -41.42 -40.44
N GLU A 397 -5.90 -41.42 -40.07
CA GLU A 397 -6.99 -41.78 -41.02
C GLU A 397 -7.11 -40.81 -42.21
N LYS A 398 -6.58 -39.58 -42.08
CA LYS A 398 -6.61 -38.58 -43.16
C LYS A 398 -5.42 -38.63 -44.12
N LEU A 399 -4.45 -39.53 -43.90
CA LEU A 399 -3.25 -39.68 -44.73
C LEU A 399 -3.21 -40.96 -45.58
N ASP A 400 -4.10 -41.94 -45.35
CA ASP A 400 -4.04 -43.25 -46.04
C ASP A 400 -5.14 -43.51 -47.09
N LEU A 401 -5.92 -42.50 -47.49
CA LEU A 401 -6.97 -42.66 -48.52
C LEU A 401 -6.56 -42.25 -49.94
N ALA A 402 -5.26 -42.04 -50.23
CA ALA A 402 -4.80 -41.51 -51.52
C ALA A 402 -3.76 -42.35 -52.27
N ARG A 403 -3.41 -43.57 -51.83
CA ARG A 403 -2.42 -44.40 -52.56
C ARG A 403 -2.67 -45.90 -52.48
N ILE A 404 -3.80 -46.39 -52.98
CA ILE A 404 -3.93 -47.79 -53.41
C ILE A 404 -4.79 -47.87 -54.68
N GLU A 405 -4.25 -47.39 -55.80
CA GLU A 405 -4.57 -47.91 -57.13
C GLU A 405 -3.29 -47.84 -57.96
N ASP A 406 -2.44 -48.87 -57.86
CA ASP A 406 -1.80 -49.48 -59.02
C ASP A 406 -0.87 -50.63 -58.60
N GLY A 407 -0.89 -51.71 -59.37
CA GLY A 407 0.22 -52.68 -59.40
C GLY A 407 -0.09 -54.10 -58.92
N VAL A 408 -0.94 -54.81 -59.67
CA VAL A 408 -0.92 -56.28 -59.69
C VAL A 408 0.38 -56.77 -60.36
N SER A 409 1.27 -57.46 -59.63
CA SER A 409 1.99 -58.68 -60.10
C SER A 409 3.23 -59.04 -59.27
N ARG A 410 3.20 -60.20 -58.58
CA ARG A 410 3.95 -61.45 -58.88
C ARG A 410 4.29 -62.27 -57.61
N ARG A 411 3.68 -63.46 -57.58
CA ARG A 411 4.20 -64.81 -57.22
C ARG A 411 4.92 -65.06 -55.88
N LYS A 412 4.29 -66.02 -55.18
CA LYS A 412 4.86 -67.21 -54.49
C LYS A 412 5.79 -66.98 -53.30
N GLU A 413 5.31 -67.25 -52.09
CA GLU A 413 5.64 -68.41 -51.25
C GLU A 413 4.91 -68.28 -49.89
N GLU A 414 4.98 -69.32 -49.05
CA GLU A 414 4.56 -69.36 -47.64
C GLU A 414 3.15 -69.88 -47.31
N LYS A 415 3.00 -71.22 -47.45
CA LYS A 415 2.10 -72.01 -46.60
C LYS A 415 2.76 -72.25 -45.23
N GLN A 416 2.79 -71.24 -44.36
CA GLN A 416 3.00 -71.44 -42.92
C GLN A 416 2.49 -70.28 -42.02
N SER A 417 1.89 -69.24 -42.59
CA SER A 417 1.41 -68.05 -41.86
C SER A 417 -0.09 -68.03 -41.54
N GLN A 418 -0.90 -68.95 -42.10
CA GLN A 418 -2.37 -68.93 -41.92
C GLN A 418 -2.86 -69.43 -40.55
N SER A 419 -2.04 -70.17 -39.79
CA SER A 419 -2.43 -70.70 -38.48
C SER A 419 -2.25 -69.70 -37.34
N ASN A 420 -1.25 -68.81 -37.40
CA ASN A 420 -0.98 -67.84 -36.34
C ASN A 420 -1.88 -66.61 -36.44
N GLY A 421 -2.14 -66.12 -37.66
CA GLY A 421 -2.98 -64.94 -37.87
C GLY A 421 -4.43 -65.15 -37.44
N ALA A 422 -4.98 -66.36 -37.56
CA ALA A 422 -6.35 -66.66 -37.10
C ALA A 422 -6.49 -66.65 -35.57
N ILE A 423 -5.43 -67.05 -34.84
CA ILE A 423 -5.40 -67.05 -33.38
C ILE A 423 -5.25 -65.60 -32.86
N GLU A 424 -4.41 -64.79 -33.50
CA GLU A 424 -4.28 -63.37 -33.17
C GLU A 424 -5.57 -62.57 -33.46
N LEU A 425 -6.29 -62.90 -34.53
CA LEU A 425 -7.55 -62.23 -34.89
C LEU A 425 -8.67 -62.52 -33.88
N GLU A 426 -8.71 -63.74 -33.34
CA GLU A 426 -9.69 -64.11 -32.32
C GLU A 426 -9.33 -63.51 -30.95
N ALA A 427 -8.03 -63.47 -30.59
CA ALA A 427 -7.56 -62.76 -29.40
C ALA A 427 -7.87 -61.25 -29.46
N MET A 428 -7.69 -60.61 -30.62
CA MET A 428 -8.07 -59.20 -30.81
C MET A 428 -9.59 -58.97 -30.73
N ARG A 429 -10.42 -59.95 -31.13
CA ARG A 429 -11.88 -59.85 -30.96
C ARG A 429 -12.30 -59.92 -29.50
N GLU A 430 -11.69 -60.79 -28.71
CA GLU A 430 -11.95 -60.87 -27.26
C GLU A 430 -11.52 -59.57 -26.56
N GLU A 431 -10.36 -59.02 -26.92
CA GLU A 431 -9.89 -57.75 -26.36
C GLU A 431 -10.81 -56.58 -26.76
N LYS A 432 -11.27 -56.54 -28.01
CA LYS A 432 -12.27 -55.57 -28.48
C LYS A 432 -13.57 -55.67 -27.69
N ALA A 433 -14.09 -56.87 -27.46
CA ALA A 433 -15.31 -57.06 -26.69
C ALA A 433 -15.16 -56.58 -25.23
N LYS A 434 -13.98 -56.79 -24.64
CA LYS A 434 -13.67 -56.30 -23.29
C LYS A 434 -13.57 -54.77 -23.23
N LEU A 435 -12.98 -54.15 -24.25
CA LEU A 435 -12.90 -52.69 -24.37
C LEU A 435 -14.27 -52.05 -24.59
N GLU A 436 -15.15 -52.67 -25.38
CA GLU A 436 -16.53 -52.20 -25.58
C GLU A 436 -17.35 -52.25 -24.28
N LEU A 437 -17.17 -53.30 -23.47
CA LEU A 437 -17.79 -53.39 -22.14
C LEU A 437 -17.32 -52.26 -21.21
N THR A 438 -16.01 -52.05 -21.10
CA THR A 438 -15.45 -50.99 -20.24
C THR A 438 -15.84 -49.60 -20.72
N LEU A 439 -15.96 -49.39 -22.05
CA LEU A 439 -16.45 -48.13 -22.60
C LEU A 439 -17.90 -47.86 -22.16
N SER A 440 -18.76 -48.87 -22.16
CA SER A 440 -20.15 -48.75 -21.70
C SER A 440 -20.24 -48.42 -20.20
N GLU A 441 -19.38 -49.01 -19.37
CA GLU A 441 -19.31 -48.70 -17.93
C GLU A 441 -18.87 -47.25 -17.69
N VAL A 442 -17.83 -46.80 -18.37
CA VAL A 442 -17.32 -45.42 -18.27
C VAL A 442 -18.34 -44.40 -18.78
N GLN A 443 -19.12 -44.74 -19.81
CA GLN A 443 -20.24 -43.90 -20.26
C GLN A 443 -21.34 -43.80 -19.20
N GLY A 444 -21.65 -44.92 -18.51
CA GLY A 444 -22.58 -44.94 -17.39
C GLY A 444 -22.12 -44.07 -16.22
N GLU A 445 -20.85 -44.16 -15.81
CA GLU A 445 -20.29 -43.33 -14.74
C GLU A 445 -20.25 -41.85 -15.10
N ASN A 446 -19.89 -41.51 -16.35
CA ASN A 446 -19.92 -40.11 -16.81
C ASN A 446 -21.33 -39.52 -16.79
N SER A 447 -22.37 -40.33 -17.07
CA SER A 447 -23.75 -39.87 -16.96
C SER A 447 -24.14 -39.54 -15.51
N LYS A 448 -23.73 -40.37 -14.54
CA LYS A 448 -23.96 -40.14 -13.11
C LYS A 448 -23.23 -38.89 -12.60
N LEU A 449 -21.96 -38.72 -12.96
CA LEU A 449 -21.16 -37.54 -12.57
C LEU A 449 -21.76 -36.25 -13.13
N ARG A 450 -22.29 -36.28 -14.36
CA ARG A 450 -22.99 -35.11 -14.95
C ARG A 450 -24.24 -34.74 -14.16
N GLU A 451 -24.99 -35.72 -13.66
CA GLU A 451 -26.15 -35.48 -12.80
C GLU A 451 -25.74 -34.87 -11.44
N GLU A 452 -24.68 -35.39 -10.82
CA GLU A 452 -24.16 -34.84 -9.55
C GLU A 452 -23.65 -33.40 -9.71
N ILE A 453 -22.94 -33.09 -10.80
CA ILE A 453 -22.53 -31.72 -11.12
C ILE A 453 -23.76 -30.81 -11.27
N GLY A 454 -24.83 -31.31 -11.91
CA GLY A 454 -26.09 -30.59 -12.01
C GLY A 454 -26.69 -30.26 -10.64
N LYS A 455 -26.71 -31.23 -9.71
CA LYS A 455 -27.18 -31.04 -8.34
C LYS A 455 -26.34 -30.01 -7.59
N VAL A 456 -25.01 -30.09 -7.67
CA VAL A 456 -24.09 -29.14 -7.01
C VAL A 456 -24.23 -27.73 -7.58
N ASN A 457 -24.42 -27.59 -8.88
CA ASN A 457 -24.63 -26.27 -9.49
C ASN A 457 -25.94 -25.63 -9.03
N ASN A 458 -27.00 -26.43 -8.88
CA ASN A 458 -28.27 -25.94 -8.36
C ASN A 458 -28.16 -25.49 -6.90
N THR A 459 -27.50 -26.28 -6.04
CA THR A 459 -27.29 -25.89 -4.64
C THR A 459 -26.40 -24.64 -4.51
N HIS A 460 -25.38 -24.52 -5.36
CA HIS A 460 -24.54 -23.32 -5.41
C HIS A 460 -25.36 -22.07 -5.82
N ALA A 461 -26.28 -22.20 -6.79
CA ALA A 461 -27.15 -21.10 -7.21
C ALA A 461 -28.13 -20.67 -6.10
N GLU A 462 -28.64 -21.61 -5.30
CA GLU A 462 -29.49 -21.32 -4.14
C GLU A 462 -28.72 -20.61 -3.03
N LEU A 463 -27.57 -21.14 -2.63
CA LEU A 463 -26.69 -20.52 -1.63
C LEU A 463 -26.24 -19.11 -2.05
N PHE A 464 -25.99 -18.90 -3.34
CA PHE A 464 -25.63 -17.59 -3.86
C PHE A 464 -26.77 -16.57 -3.70
N LYS A 465 -28.03 -16.98 -3.93
CA LYS A 465 -29.20 -16.12 -3.69
C LYS A 465 -29.38 -15.80 -2.21
N GLU A 466 -29.19 -16.77 -1.33
CA GLU A 466 -29.23 -16.55 0.12
C GLU A 466 -28.14 -15.56 0.57
N LEU A 467 -26.92 -15.71 0.05
CA LEU A 467 -25.82 -14.80 0.35
C LEU A 467 -26.15 -13.37 -0.06
N GLN A 468 -26.71 -13.16 -1.25
CA GLN A 468 -27.15 -11.83 -1.70
C GLN A 468 -28.24 -11.24 -0.80
N SER A 469 -29.19 -12.07 -0.36
CA SER A 469 -30.23 -11.64 0.60
C SER A 469 -29.63 -11.18 1.93
N VAL A 470 -28.71 -11.98 2.50
CA VAL A 470 -28.04 -11.65 3.76
C VAL A 470 -27.18 -10.38 3.63
N GLN A 471 -26.50 -10.20 2.49
CA GLN A 471 -25.76 -8.97 2.22
C GLN A 471 -26.68 -7.74 2.17
N GLY A 472 -27.84 -7.86 1.53
CA GLY A 472 -28.87 -6.81 1.52
C GLY A 472 -29.35 -6.45 2.93
N GLN A 473 -29.62 -7.45 3.77
CA GLN A 473 -30.00 -7.25 5.17
C GLN A 473 -28.88 -6.56 5.97
N LEU A 474 -27.62 -6.96 5.76
CA LEU A 474 -26.47 -6.36 6.44
C LEU A 474 -26.29 -4.88 6.08
N ILE A 475 -26.52 -4.50 4.82
CA ILE A 475 -26.46 -3.10 4.38
C ILE A 475 -27.58 -2.28 5.07
N ALA A 476 -28.80 -2.84 5.14
CA ALA A 476 -29.91 -2.19 5.83
C ALA A 476 -29.63 -1.98 7.32
N GLU A 477 -29.11 -2.99 8.03
CA GLU A 477 -28.75 -2.86 9.44
C GLU A 477 -27.58 -1.90 9.67
N ARG A 478 -26.57 -1.87 8.78
CA ARG A 478 -25.50 -0.86 8.87
C ARG A 478 -26.05 0.57 8.73
N SER A 479 -27.01 0.79 7.83
CA SER A 479 -27.70 2.07 7.71
C SER A 479 -28.50 2.42 8.97
N ARG A 480 -29.15 1.43 9.59
CA ARG A 480 -29.89 1.59 10.85
C ARG A 480 -28.97 1.98 12.00
N CYS A 481 -27.84 1.29 12.17
CA CYS A 481 -26.84 1.62 13.18
C CYS A 481 -26.28 3.04 12.99
N PHE A 482 -25.99 3.45 11.75
CA PHE A 482 -25.51 4.80 11.47
C PHE A 482 -26.52 5.88 11.90
N LYS A 483 -27.83 5.67 11.65
CA LYS A 483 -28.88 6.59 12.12
C LYS A 483 -28.92 6.68 13.65
N LEU A 484 -28.78 5.55 14.34
CA LEU A 484 -28.75 5.52 15.80
C LEU A 484 -27.49 6.22 16.36
N GLU A 485 -26.33 6.01 15.75
CA GLU A 485 -25.08 6.69 16.15
C GLU A 485 -25.20 8.22 15.99
N ALA A 486 -25.82 8.69 14.91
CA ALA A 486 -26.09 10.11 14.72
C ALA A 486 -27.02 10.69 15.80
N GLN A 487 -28.08 9.96 16.17
CA GLN A 487 -28.99 10.36 17.26
C GLN A 487 -28.26 10.41 18.61
N ILE A 488 -27.38 9.44 18.89
CA ILE A 488 -26.59 9.41 20.13
C ILE A 488 -25.67 10.64 20.20
N ALA A 489 -25.00 10.99 19.09
CA ALA A 489 -24.12 12.16 19.04
C ALA A 489 -24.90 13.47 19.27
N GLU A 490 -26.12 13.58 18.74
CA GLU A 490 -26.99 14.75 18.95
C GLU A 490 -27.41 14.88 20.43
N ILE A 491 -27.79 13.76 21.07
CA ILE A 491 -28.14 13.74 22.50
C ILE A 491 -26.92 14.10 23.37
N GLN A 492 -25.73 13.61 23.03
CA GLN A 492 -24.50 13.95 23.75
C GLN A 492 -24.20 15.45 23.68
N LYS A 493 -24.36 16.06 22.50
CA LYS A 493 -24.19 17.51 22.32
C LYS A 493 -25.19 18.32 23.14
N LEU A 494 -26.45 17.88 23.21
CA LEU A 494 -27.47 18.51 24.04
C LEU A 494 -27.09 18.42 25.53
N LEU A 495 -26.58 17.27 25.97
CA LEU A 495 -26.15 17.07 27.36
C LEU A 495 -25.00 18.02 27.76
N GLU A 496 -24.00 18.19 26.89
CA GLU A 496 -22.90 19.14 27.12
C GLU A 496 -23.40 20.58 27.23
N SER A 497 -24.36 20.96 26.39
CA SER A 497 -24.96 22.30 26.45
C SER A 497 -25.74 22.53 27.76
N MET A 498 -26.41 21.50 28.27
CA MET A 498 -27.17 21.58 29.52
C MET A 498 -26.23 21.76 30.73
N GLN A 499 -25.09 21.04 30.75
CA GLN A 499 -24.06 21.23 31.77
C GLN A 499 -23.45 22.64 31.74
N SER A 500 -23.28 23.23 30.56
CA SER A 500 -22.83 24.62 30.43
C SER A 500 -23.82 25.60 31.04
N ILE A 501 -25.13 25.41 30.79
CA ILE A 501 -26.19 26.25 31.35
C ILE A 501 -26.25 26.10 32.88
N GLU A 502 -26.11 24.88 33.41
CA GLU A 502 -26.06 24.66 34.86
C GLU A 502 -24.91 25.42 35.53
N ASN A 503 -23.72 25.43 34.92
CA ASN A 503 -22.57 26.18 35.43
C ASN A 503 -22.83 27.70 35.44
N GLU A 504 -23.47 28.23 34.38
CA GLU A 504 -23.81 29.65 34.29
C GLU A 504 -24.87 30.05 35.33
N VAL A 505 -25.89 29.22 35.53
CA VAL A 505 -26.90 29.42 36.59
C VAL A 505 -26.26 29.42 37.98
N GLN A 506 -25.30 28.53 38.23
CA GLN A 506 -24.59 28.47 39.50
C GLN A 506 -23.77 29.75 39.75
N LEU A 507 -23.06 30.24 38.73
CA LEU A 507 -22.31 31.50 38.81
C LEU A 507 -23.23 32.69 39.11
N LEU A 508 -24.38 32.78 38.44
CA LEU A 508 -25.36 33.84 38.67
C LEU A 508 -25.94 33.80 40.09
N ARG A 509 -26.15 32.59 40.65
CA ARG A 509 -26.59 32.44 42.05
C ARG A 509 -25.55 32.95 43.04
N GLU A 510 -24.26 32.69 42.79
CA GLU A 510 -23.17 33.20 43.63
C GLU A 510 -23.04 34.71 43.56
N GLN A 511 -23.13 35.29 42.36
CA GLN A 511 -23.14 36.74 42.16
C GLN A 511 -24.31 37.41 42.87
N LYS A 512 -25.52 36.84 42.75
CA LYS A 512 -26.70 37.33 43.47
C LYS A 512 -26.50 37.31 44.99
N SER A 513 -25.99 36.21 45.53
CA SER A 513 -25.68 36.08 46.97
C SER A 513 -24.66 37.12 47.45
N ALA A 514 -23.63 37.39 46.64
CA ALA A 514 -22.63 38.42 46.96
C ALA A 514 -23.24 39.83 46.95
N LEU A 515 -24.11 40.12 45.97
CA LEU A 515 -24.81 41.40 45.89
C LEU A 515 -25.78 41.60 47.05
N ASP A 516 -26.56 40.57 47.41
CA ASP A 516 -27.48 40.61 48.55
C ASP A 516 -26.73 40.92 49.85
N LYS A 517 -25.55 40.30 50.07
CA LYS A 517 -24.67 40.61 51.22
C LYS A 517 -24.13 42.04 51.20
N GLN A 518 -23.77 42.56 50.02
CA GLN A 518 -23.34 43.96 49.89
C GLN A 518 -24.48 44.95 50.19
N MET A 519 -25.69 44.64 49.74
CA MET A 519 -26.88 45.45 50.02
C MET A 519 -27.23 45.42 51.52
N GLU A 520 -27.16 44.26 52.18
CA GLU A 520 -27.33 44.17 53.63
C GLU A 520 -26.28 44.99 54.39
N ALA A 521 -25.00 44.88 53.99
CA ALA A 521 -23.93 45.69 54.56
C ALA A 521 -24.18 47.20 54.38
N ALA A 522 -24.57 47.64 53.18
CA ALA A 522 -24.91 49.05 52.90
C ALA A 522 -26.11 49.54 53.74
N SER A 523 -27.15 48.71 53.90
CA SER A 523 -28.32 49.04 54.71
C SER A 523 -27.99 49.15 56.23
N SER A 524 -27.05 48.33 56.71
CA SER A 524 -26.58 48.39 58.11
C SER A 524 -25.73 49.64 58.40
N VAL A 525 -24.92 50.08 57.42
CA VAL A 525 -24.18 51.35 57.48
C VAL A 525 -25.14 52.55 57.50
N GLN A 526 -26.23 52.49 56.73
CA GLN A 526 -27.24 53.56 56.70
C GLN A 526 -28.08 53.65 57.98
N ARG A 527 -28.25 52.53 58.71
CA ARG A 527 -28.86 52.49 60.05
C ARG A 527 -27.98 53.11 61.15
N GLN A 528 -26.66 53.18 60.97
CA GLN A 528 -25.76 53.89 61.90
C GLN A 528 -25.62 55.39 61.58
N GLY A 529 -26.00 55.83 60.38
CA GLY A 529 -25.82 57.21 59.90
C GLY A 529 -27.05 58.13 59.91
N SER A 530 -28.27 57.66 60.25
CA SER A 530 -29.46 58.51 60.15
C SER A 530 -30.48 58.30 61.29
N GLY A 531 -30.09 58.70 62.49
CA GLY A 531 -31.07 59.14 63.48
C GLY A 531 -31.66 60.49 63.06
N ARG A 532 -32.68 60.50 62.19
CA ARG A 532 -33.73 61.55 62.12
C ARG A 532 -34.81 61.22 61.07
N VAL A 533 -35.93 60.73 61.60
CA VAL A 533 -37.33 61.09 61.29
C VAL A 533 -37.66 61.45 59.85
N TRP A 534 -38.43 60.59 59.16
CA TRP A 534 -39.62 60.99 58.40
C TRP A 534 -40.67 59.86 58.47
N ARG A 535 -41.90 60.21 58.84
CA ARG A 535 -43.10 59.37 58.95
C ARG A 535 -44.10 59.81 57.86
N TRP A 536 -45.06 58.91 57.54
CA TRP A 536 -46.34 59.04 56.80
C TRP A 536 -46.35 58.23 55.48
N ILE A 537 -47.35 57.42 55.10
CA ILE A 537 -48.71 57.09 55.58
C ILE A 537 -49.02 55.63 55.19
N ALA A 538 -49.84 54.96 56.00
CA ALA A 538 -50.35 53.60 55.84
C ALA A 538 -51.45 53.47 54.77
N GLY A 539 -51.59 52.26 54.22
CA GLY A 539 -52.73 51.83 53.41
C GLY A 539 -52.59 50.38 52.96
N SER A 540 -52.96 49.44 53.83
CA SER A 540 -53.15 48.01 53.52
C SER A 540 -54.67 47.71 53.51
N PRO A 541 -55.13 46.47 53.24
CA PRO A 541 -55.03 45.67 52.02
C PRO A 541 -56.40 45.08 51.60
N GLY A 542 -56.49 44.43 50.44
CA GLY A 542 -57.65 43.60 50.07
C GLY A 542 -57.60 43.26 48.57
N VAL A 543 -57.98 42.10 48.06
CA VAL A 543 -58.67 40.91 48.56
C VAL A 543 -58.28 39.78 47.58
N ALA A 544 -58.35 38.54 48.04
CA ALA A 544 -58.17 37.30 47.29
C ALA A 544 -58.98 37.21 45.98
N ALA A 545 -58.45 36.47 45.00
CA ALA A 545 -59.19 35.43 44.27
C ALA A 545 -58.23 34.64 43.33
N SER A 546 -58.12 33.34 43.59
CA SER A 546 -57.80 32.27 42.64
C SER A 546 -58.92 32.19 41.56
N PRO A 547 -58.79 31.43 40.44
CA PRO A 547 -57.84 30.35 40.13
C PRO A 547 -56.72 30.71 39.16
#